data_AF-A0A3M4VJJ3-F1
#
_entry.id   AF-A0A3M4VJJ3-F1
#
_cell.length_a   1.000
_cell.length_b   1.000
_cell.length_c   1.000
_cell.angle_alpha   90.00
_cell.angle_beta   90.00
_cell.angle_gamma   90.00
#
_symmetry.space_group_name_H-M   'P 1'
#
loop_
_entity.id
_entity.type
_entity.pdbx_description
1 polymer ?
#
loop_
_entity_poly.entity_id
_entity_poly.type
_entity_poly.pdbx_seq_one_letter_code
_entity_poly.pdbx_strand_id
1 'polypeptide(L)'
;MMHADLVDQEDLLSQLRALGFEMPSGSTAEQACAQAVCGLTEERATALRRLVEQLLTGSATILPAVRQAIDQQLLPALATYKQSHKQDLQEPGAPSM
;
A
#
# COMPACT_ATOMS: atom_id res chain seq x y z
N MET A 1 -30.45 2.46 5.26
CA MET A 1 -29.44 3.03 6.17
C MET A 1 -28.20 3.32 5.35
N MET A 2 -27.65 4.53 5.45
CA MET A 2 -26.44 4.89 4.72
C MET A 2 -25.25 4.33 5.51
N HIS A 3 -24.77 3.14 5.16
CA HIS A 3 -23.42 2.75 5.53
C HIS A 3 -22.52 3.69 4.74
N ALA A 4 -22.07 4.78 5.36
CA ALA A 4 -20.86 5.42 4.89
C ALA A 4 -19.79 4.33 5.01
N ASP A 5 -19.31 3.84 3.88
CA ASP A 5 -18.27 2.82 3.80
C ASP A 5 -16.99 3.48 4.35
N LEU A 6 -16.86 3.47 5.67
CA LEU A 6 -15.82 4.16 6.42
C LEU A 6 -14.65 3.22 6.57
N VAL A 7 -13.51 3.61 6.01
CA VAL A 7 -12.28 2.83 6.11
C VAL A 7 -11.54 3.29 7.35
N ASP A 8 -11.75 2.55 8.43
CA ASP A 8 -11.01 2.65 9.69
C ASP A 8 -9.75 1.76 9.66
N GLN A 9 -8.90 1.86 10.68
CA GLN A 9 -7.74 0.98 10.85
C GLN A 9 -8.12 -0.50 10.74
N GLU A 10 -9.21 -0.96 11.35
CA GLU A 10 -9.55 -2.39 11.33
C GLU A 10 -9.88 -2.88 9.91
N ASP A 11 -10.53 -2.04 9.12
CA ASP A 11 -10.84 -2.34 7.73
C ASP A 11 -9.56 -2.43 6.89
N LEU A 12 -8.64 -1.46 7.07
CA LEU A 12 -7.32 -1.50 6.44
C LEU A 12 -6.55 -2.79 6.80
N LEU A 13 -6.53 -3.17 8.08
CA LEU A 13 -5.86 -4.39 8.55
C LEU A 13 -6.47 -5.64 7.93
N SER A 14 -7.81 -5.70 7.78
CA SER A 14 -8.48 -6.79 7.08
C SER A 14 -8.12 -6.85 5.60
N GLN A 15 -8.08 -5.71 4.91
CA GLN A 15 -7.66 -5.65 3.51
C GLN A 15 -6.20 -6.09 3.33
N LEU A 16 -5.29 -5.67 4.21
CA LEU A 16 -3.89 -6.12 4.22
C LEU A 16 -3.78 -7.62 4.47
N ARG A 17 -4.56 -8.18 5.41
CA ARG A 17 -4.61 -9.63 5.62
C ARG A 17 -5.15 -10.39 4.40
N ALA A 18 -6.13 -9.83 3.69
CA ALA A 18 -6.64 -10.41 2.45
C ALA A 18 -5.58 -10.45 1.34
N LEU A 19 -4.62 -9.51 1.34
CA LEU A 19 -3.45 -9.53 0.46
C LEU A 19 -2.36 -10.54 0.91
N GLY A 20 -2.54 -11.18 2.07
CA GLY A 20 -1.59 -12.16 2.62
C GLY A 20 -0.54 -11.56 3.56
N PHE A 21 -0.77 -10.36 4.09
CA PHE A 21 0.07 -9.80 5.16
C PHE A 21 -0.40 -10.27 6.53
N GLU A 22 0.53 -10.70 7.38
CA GLU A 22 0.23 -11.05 8.77
C GLU A 22 0.22 -9.77 9.62
N MET A 23 -0.98 -9.29 9.96
CA MET A 23 -1.18 -8.09 10.77
C MET A 23 -1.62 -8.46 12.19
N PRO A 24 -0.93 -7.99 13.23
CA PRO A 24 -1.36 -8.20 14.61
C PRO A 24 -2.71 -7.51 14.87
N SER A 25 -3.59 -8.20 15.58
CA SER A 25 -4.85 -7.60 16.06
C SER A 25 -4.54 -6.45 17.02
N GLY A 26 -5.14 -5.29 16.80
CA GLY A 26 -4.93 -4.09 17.63
C GLY A 26 -3.77 -3.19 17.16
N SER A 27 -3.08 -3.52 16.06
CA SER A 27 -2.13 -2.59 15.44
C SER A 27 -2.85 -1.37 14.86
N THR A 28 -2.20 -0.21 14.96
CA THR A 28 -2.67 1.02 14.33
C THR A 28 -2.48 0.95 12.80
N ALA A 29 -3.20 1.79 12.06
CA ALA A 29 -3.05 1.88 10.61
C ALA A 29 -1.59 2.11 10.18
N GLU A 30 -0.84 2.94 10.92
CA GLU A 30 0.57 3.21 10.65
C GLU A 30 1.45 1.96 10.87
N GLN A 31 1.29 1.26 12.00
CA GLN A 31 2.01 0.02 12.29
C GLN A 31 1.72 -1.05 11.24
N ALA A 32 0.45 -1.19 10.84
CA ALA A 32 0.05 -2.14 9.83
C ALA A 32 0.66 -1.80 8.46
N CYS A 33 0.64 -0.53 8.06
CA CYS A 33 1.30 -0.08 6.85
C CYS A 33 2.82 -0.32 6.90
N ALA A 34 3.49 0.04 7.99
CA ALA A 34 4.94 -0.16 8.15
C ALA A 34 5.31 -1.64 8.05
N GLN A 35 4.54 -2.52 8.69
CA GLN A 35 4.73 -3.96 8.62
C GLN A 35 4.47 -4.51 7.22
N ALA A 36 3.44 -4.01 6.52
CA ALA A 36 3.15 -4.39 5.15
C ALA A 36 4.30 -3.99 4.22
N VAL A 37 4.85 -2.79 4.42
CA VAL A 37 5.99 -2.27 3.64
C VAL A 37 7.24 -3.12 3.82
N CYS A 38 7.54 -3.55 5.05
CA CYS A 38 8.69 -4.40 5.32
C CYS A 38 8.59 -5.78 4.63
N GLY A 39 7.37 -6.29 4.43
CA GLY A 39 7.07 -7.55 3.74
C GLY A 39 6.62 -7.39 2.28
N LEU A 40 6.89 -6.26 1.63
CA LEU A 40 6.51 -6.00 0.24
C LEU A 40 7.28 -6.90 -0.74
N THR A 41 6.53 -7.65 -1.54
CA THR A 41 7.01 -8.36 -2.74
C THR A 41 6.40 -7.72 -3.98
N GLU A 42 6.84 -8.10 -5.17
CA GLU A 42 6.37 -7.52 -6.44
C GLU A 42 4.86 -7.72 -6.65
N GLU A 43 4.37 -8.92 -6.38
CA GLU A 43 2.95 -9.24 -6.41
C GLU A 43 2.17 -8.42 -5.38
N ARG A 44 2.68 -8.35 -4.14
CA ARG A 44 2.05 -7.60 -3.04
C ARG A 44 2.05 -6.11 -3.30
N ALA A 45 3.13 -5.55 -3.86
CA ALA A 45 3.25 -4.14 -4.21
C ALA A 45 2.21 -3.78 -5.27
N THR A 46 2.03 -4.64 -6.28
CA THR A 46 1.04 -4.44 -7.33
C THR A 46 -0.38 -4.50 -6.77
N ALA A 47 -0.67 -5.48 -5.93
CA ALA A 47 -2.00 -5.64 -5.31
C ALA A 47 -2.32 -4.51 -4.32
N LEU A 48 -1.36 -4.14 -3.47
CA LEU A 48 -1.47 -3.03 -2.52
C LEU A 48 -1.71 -1.71 -3.25
N ARG A 49 -1.01 -1.46 -4.35
CA ARG A 49 -1.20 -0.25 -5.16
C ARG A 49 -2.61 -0.18 -5.74
N ARG A 50 -3.14 -1.29 -6.28
CA ARG A 50 -4.52 -1.38 -6.77
C ARG A 50 -5.54 -1.14 -5.66
N LEU A 51 -5.27 -1.63 -4.45
CA LEU A 51 -6.11 -1.39 -3.28
C LEU A 51 -6.13 0.10 -2.91
N VAL A 52 -4.96 0.71 -2.77
CA VAL A 52 -4.82 2.14 -2.44
C VAL A 52 -5.48 3.03 -3.49
N GLU A 53 -5.31 2.73 -4.78
CA GLU A 53 -5.99 3.47 -5.86
C GLU A 53 -7.52 3.35 -5.76
N GLN A 54 -8.05 2.17 -5.45
CA GLN A 54 -9.48 1.96 -5.25
C GLN A 54 -9.99 2.68 -4.00
N LEU A 55 -9.23 2.69 -2.91
CA LEU A 55 -9.59 3.42 -1.70
C LEU A 55 -9.63 4.93 -1.96
N LEU A 56 -8.60 5.48 -2.61
CA LEU A 56 -8.49 6.91 -2.87
C LEU A 56 -9.46 7.41 -3.95
N THR A 57 -9.82 6.57 -4.92
CA THR A 57 -10.77 6.89 -6.00
C THR A 57 -12.20 6.52 -5.63
N GLY A 58 -12.37 5.59 -4.70
CA GLY A 58 -13.66 5.08 -4.26
C GLY A 58 -14.46 6.12 -3.49
N SER A 59 -15.77 5.89 -3.38
CA SER A 59 -16.66 6.71 -2.55
C SER A 59 -16.56 6.36 -1.05
N ALA A 60 -15.64 5.49 -0.68
CA ALA A 60 -15.39 5.12 0.71
C ALA A 60 -14.80 6.32 1.46
N THR A 61 -15.36 6.62 2.63
CA THR A 61 -14.86 7.69 3.49
C THR A 61 -13.68 7.14 4.27
N ILE A 62 -12.46 7.44 3.84
CA ILE A 62 -11.26 7.03 4.58
C ILE A 62 -11.08 7.94 5.78
N LEU A 63 -10.83 7.36 6.95
CA LEU A 63 -10.48 8.15 8.12
C LEU A 63 -9.16 8.91 7.89
N PRO A 64 -9.04 10.15 8.40
CA PRO A 64 -7.84 10.96 8.20
C PRO A 64 -6.56 10.26 8.68
N ALA A 65 -6.62 9.54 9.81
CA ALA A 65 -5.51 8.76 10.34
C ALA A 65 -5.04 7.64 9.38
N VAL A 66 -5.99 6.92 8.79
CA VAL A 66 -5.70 5.86 7.81
C VAL A 66 -5.12 6.45 6.53
N ARG A 67 -5.71 7.53 6.02
CA ARG A 67 -5.22 8.21 4.82
C ARG A 67 -3.79 8.72 5.01
N GLN A 68 -3.48 9.28 6.18
CA GLN A 68 -2.12 9.69 6.50
C GLN A 68 -1.15 8.50 6.56
N ALA A 69 -1.54 7.38 7.17
CA ALA A 69 -0.69 6.19 7.20
C ALA A 69 -0.40 5.65 5.79
N ILE A 70 -1.41 5.62 4.91
CA ILE A 70 -1.24 5.23 3.50
C ILE A 70 -0.25 6.17 2.80
N ASP A 71 -0.42 7.49 2.97
CA ASP A 71 0.40 8.51 2.32
C ASP A 71 1.85 8.51 2.82
N GLN A 72 2.04 8.35 4.13
CA GLN A 72 3.36 8.42 4.77
C GLN A 72 4.14 7.10 4.69
N GLN A 73 3.46 5.96 4.55
CA GLN A 73 4.11 4.64 4.58
C GLN A 73 3.97 3.92 3.24
N LEU A 74 2.75 3.69 2.77
CA LEU A 74 2.52 2.86 1.57
C LEU A 74 2.95 3.57 0.28
N LEU A 75 2.60 4.85 0.08
CA LEU A 75 2.97 5.59 -1.13
C LEU A 75 4.50 5.66 -1.35
N PRO A 76 5.33 6.08 -0.38
CA PRO A 76 6.77 6.12 -0.58
C PRO A 76 7.35 4.73 -0.80
N ALA A 77 6.86 3.71 -0.07
CA ALA A 77 7.31 2.34 -0.26
C ALA A 77 7.02 1.80 -1.67
N LEU A 78 5.81 2.03 -2.18
CA LEU A 78 5.42 1.65 -3.54
C LEU A 78 6.24 2.43 -4.59
N ALA A 79 6.57 3.69 -4.33
CA ALA A 79 7.43 4.48 -5.20
C ALA A 79 8.85 3.90 -5.26
N THR A 80 9.46 3.61 -4.11
CA THR A 80 10.76 2.96 -4.03
C THR A 80 10.76 1.60 -4.71
N TYR A 81 9.73 0.77 -4.47
CA TYR A 81 9.62 -0.55 -5.08
C TYR A 81 9.54 -0.48 -6.62
N LYS A 82 8.75 0.46 -7.14
CA LYS A 82 8.68 0.73 -8.59
C LYS A 82 10.03 1.18 -9.15
N GLN A 83 10.79 1.99 -8.42
CA GLN A 83 12.11 2.45 -8.88
C GLN A 83 13.12 1.30 -8.93
N SER A 84 13.15 0.45 -7.89
CA SER A 84 14.02 -0.73 -7.85
C SER A 84 13.71 -1.72 -8.97
N HIS A 85 12.43 -1.99 -9.24
CA HIS A 85 12.03 -2.90 -10.33
C HIS A 85 12.23 -2.29 -11.73
N LYS A 86 12.08 -0.98 -11.87
CA LYS A 86 12.35 -0.28 -13.15
C LYS A 86 13.85 -0.22 -13.49
N GLN A 87 14.75 -0.44 -12.52
CA GLN A 87 16.19 -0.56 -12.79
C GLN A 87 16.62 -1.92 -13.35
N ASP A 88 15.79 -2.97 -13.24
CA ASP A 88 16.07 -4.28 -13.85
C ASP A 88 15.64 -4.33 -15.32
N LEU A 89 14.49 -3.70 -15.66
CA LEU A 89 14.10 -3.40 -17.04
C LEU A 89 14.72 -2.08 -17.55
N GLN A 90 15.99 -1.85 -17.20
CA GLN A 90 16.83 -0.84 -17.85
C GLN A 90 18.08 -1.57 -18.29
N GLU A 91 18.04 -2.15 -19.49
CA GLU A 91 19.26 -2.62 -20.14
C GLU A 91 20.33 -1.52 -20.08
N PRO A 92 21.60 -1.88 -19.77
CA PRO A 92 22.71 -0.93 -19.76
C PRO A 92 22.95 -0.44 -21.19
N GLY A 93 22.36 0.70 -21.54
CA GLY A 93 22.72 1.45 -22.74
C GLY A 93 24.11 2.06 -22.59
N ALA A 94 25.15 1.28 -22.86
CA ALA A 94 26.47 1.77 -23.21
C ALA A 94 27.05 0.88 -24.33
N PRO A 95 27.94 1.36 -25.21
CA PRO A 95 28.35 2.73 -25.55
C PRO A 95 28.20 3.01 -27.07
N SER A 96 28.19 4.28 -27.52
CA SER A 96 28.47 4.60 -28.93
C SER A 96 29.08 5.99 -29.11
N MET A 97 30.41 5.95 -29.33
CA MET A 97 31.35 6.93 -29.93
C MET A 97 31.62 8.27 -29.23
#